data_AF-A0A2E6UW71-F1
#
_entry.id   AF-A0A2E6UW71-F1
#
_cell.length_a   1.000
_cell.length_b   1.000
_cell.length_c   1.000
_cell.angle_alpha   90.00
_cell.angle_beta   90.00
_cell.angle_gamma   90.00
#
_symmetry.space_group_name_H-M   'P 1'
#
loop_
_entity.id
_entity.type
_entity.pdbx_description
1 polymer ?
#
loop_
_entity_poly.entity_id
_entity_poly.type
_entity_poly.pdbx_seq_one_letter_code
_entity_poly.pdbx_strand_id
1 'polypeptide(L)'
;MKYLALAAAMLMSAPALAADMTIEMLNKDADGNKMVYSAEIARVDVGDTITWVPTTKGHNVEMIASPNDMKLKSKNGKEVQVTFDTPGIYYYWCTPHKGMGMIG
;
A
#
# COMPACT_ATOMS: atom_id res chain seq x y z
N MET A 1 -37.63 23.98 23.28
CA MET A 1 -37.55 23.09 22.09
C MET A 1 -36.40 23.41 21.13
N LYS A 2 -35.67 24.54 21.26
CA LYS A 2 -34.61 24.95 20.31
C LYS A 2 -33.30 24.16 20.44
N TYR A 3 -33.04 23.53 21.59
CA TYR A 3 -31.83 22.76 21.86
C TYR A 3 -31.93 21.27 21.52
N LEU A 4 -33.14 20.73 21.30
CA LEU A 4 -33.32 19.33 20.90
C LEU A 4 -32.85 19.07 19.46
N ALA A 5 -32.92 20.07 18.58
CA ALA A 5 -32.49 19.94 17.19
C ALA A 5 -30.96 19.85 17.05
N LEU A 6 -30.19 20.37 18.01
CA LEU A 6 -28.72 20.36 17.96
C LEU A 6 -28.11 19.01 18.39
N ALA A 7 -28.85 18.22 19.17
CA ALA A 7 -28.38 16.91 19.65
C ALA A 7 -28.51 15.80 18.59
N ALA A 8 -29.39 15.96 17.60
CA ALA A 8 -29.68 14.93 16.60
C ALA A 8 -28.63 14.84 15.46
N ALA A 9 -27.73 15.81 15.33
CA ALA A 9 -26.74 15.86 14.25
C ALA A 9 -25.41 15.13 14.57
N MET A 10 -25.23 14.59 15.78
CA MET A 10 -23.93 14.12 16.27
C MET A 10 -23.62 12.62 16.06
N LEU A 11 -24.45 11.85 15.35
CA LEU A 11 -24.38 10.37 15.40
C LEU A 11 -24.32 9.63 14.05
N MET A 12 -23.78 10.25 12.99
CA MET A 12 -23.48 9.52 11.74
C MET A 12 -21.98 9.30 11.55
N SER A 13 -21.33 8.67 12.53
CA SER A 13 -20.00 8.08 12.32
C SER A 13 -20.18 6.68 11.74
N ALA A 14 -20.29 6.57 10.42
CA ALA A 14 -20.26 5.27 9.76
C ALA A 14 -18.87 4.64 9.98
N PRO A 15 -18.78 3.33 10.27
CA PRO A 15 -17.50 2.64 10.33
C PRO A 15 -16.84 2.70 8.94
N ALA A 16 -15.59 3.16 8.89
CA ALA A 16 -14.77 3.00 7.70
C ALA A 16 -14.46 1.51 7.55
N LEU A 17 -14.87 0.91 6.43
CA LEU A 17 -14.46 -0.45 6.08
C LEU A 17 -13.04 -0.35 5.54
N ALA A 18 -12.09 -1.03 6.18
CA ALA A 18 -10.74 -1.17 5.64
C ALA A 18 -10.81 -1.96 4.33
N ALA A 19 -10.25 -1.39 3.26
CA ALA A 19 -10.11 -2.06 1.98
C ALA A 19 -8.76 -2.81 1.92
N ASP A 20 -8.80 -4.02 1.39
CA ASP A 20 -7.60 -4.80 1.06
C ASP A 20 -7.24 -4.59 -0.41
N MET A 21 -6.01 -4.15 -0.68
CA MET A 21 -5.44 -4.01 -2.01
C MET A 21 -4.33 -5.04 -2.21
N THR A 22 -4.32 -5.71 -3.36
CA THR A 22 -3.22 -6.60 -3.74
C THR A 22 -2.37 -5.96 -4.82
N ILE A 23 -1.06 -5.96 -4.64
CA ILE A 23 -0.07 -5.53 -5.63
C ILE A 23 0.79 -6.73 -6.02
N GLU A 24 0.75 -7.13 -7.28
CA GLU A 24 1.59 -8.21 -7.79
C GLU A 24 3.01 -7.70 -8.10
N MET A 25 4.00 -8.54 -7.86
CA MET A 25 5.39 -8.30 -8.23
C MET A 25 5.76 -9.17 -9.42
N LEU A 26 6.04 -8.53 -10.56
CA LEU A 26 6.11 -9.17 -11.87
C LEU A 26 7.45 -8.93 -12.56
N ASN A 27 7.97 -9.98 -13.20
CA ASN A 27 9.09 -9.88 -14.13
C ASN A 27 8.70 -9.10 -15.38
N LYS A 28 7.45 -9.26 -15.83
CA LYS A 28 6.88 -8.54 -16.96
C LYS A 28 5.36 -8.43 -16.82
N ASP A 29 4.78 -7.26 -17.11
CA ASP A 29 3.32 -7.08 -17.17
C ASP A 29 2.75 -7.37 -18.58
N ALA A 30 1.45 -7.13 -18.73
CA ALA A 30 0.71 -7.33 -19.99
C ALA A 30 1.16 -6.36 -21.10
N ASP A 31 1.61 -5.16 -20.74
CA ASP A 31 2.09 -4.14 -21.67
C ASP A 31 3.56 -4.35 -22.07
N GLY A 32 4.26 -5.25 -21.38
CA GLY A 32 5.63 -5.64 -21.68
C GLY A 32 6.69 -4.91 -20.85
N ASN A 33 6.28 -4.08 -19.90
CA ASN A 33 7.19 -3.45 -18.94
C ASN A 33 7.84 -4.52 -18.07
N LYS A 34 9.09 -4.32 -17.66
CA LYS A 34 9.87 -5.32 -16.94
C LYS A 34 10.14 -4.90 -15.51
N MET A 35 10.12 -5.86 -14.59
CA MET A 35 10.37 -5.65 -13.16
C MET A 35 9.46 -4.58 -12.58
N VAL A 36 8.16 -4.91 -12.48
CA VAL A 36 7.12 -3.95 -12.11
C VAL A 36 6.32 -4.44 -10.93
N TYR A 37 5.81 -3.48 -10.16
CA TYR A 37 4.63 -3.69 -9.33
C TYR A 37 3.40 -3.50 -10.23
N SER A 38 2.35 -4.30 -10.05
CA SER A 38 1.13 -4.20 -10.87
C SER A 38 0.37 -2.88 -10.71
N ALA A 39 0.69 -2.11 -9.68
CA ALA A 39 0.27 -0.74 -9.49
C ALA A 39 1.53 0.13 -9.31
N GLU A 40 1.73 1.09 -10.20
CA GLU A 40 2.82 2.08 -10.08
C GLU A 40 2.55 3.09 -8.96
N ILE A 41 1.28 3.43 -8.74
CA ILE A 41 0.83 4.31 -7.67
C ILE A 41 -0.40 3.68 -7.02
N ALA A 42 -0.25 3.24 -5.78
CA ALA A 42 -1.36 2.80 -4.96
C ALA A 42 -1.95 3.98 -4.17
N ARG A 43 -3.27 4.11 -4.18
CA ARG A 43 -4.00 5.05 -3.32
C ARG A 43 -4.82 4.22 -2.34
N VAL A 44 -4.61 4.46 -1.06
CA VAL A 44 -5.25 3.75 0.05
C VAL A 44 -5.65 4.77 1.12
N ASP A 45 -6.74 4.50 1.82
CA ASP A 45 -7.19 5.29 2.96
C ASP A 45 -6.49 4.84 4.25
N VAL A 46 -6.52 5.69 5.28
CA VAL A 46 -6.01 5.31 6.61
C VAL A 46 -6.84 4.16 7.16
N GLY A 47 -6.17 3.05 7.48
CA GLY A 47 -6.76 1.79 7.94
C GLY A 47 -6.76 0.69 6.87
N ASP A 48 -6.53 1.02 5.61
CA ASP A 48 -6.44 0.05 4.52
C ASP A 48 -5.15 -0.76 4.58
N THR A 49 -5.18 -1.91 3.93
CA THR A 49 -4.07 -2.85 3.90
C THR A 49 -3.63 -3.15 2.47
N ILE A 50 -2.33 -3.08 2.20
CA ILE A 50 -1.74 -3.58 0.95
C ILE A 50 -1.05 -4.91 1.22
N THR A 51 -1.33 -5.89 0.36
CA THR A 51 -0.60 -7.15 0.27
C THR A 51 0.21 -7.17 -1.03
N TRP A 52 1.55 -7.28 -0.92
CA TRP A 52 2.40 -7.46 -2.09
C TRP A 52 2.66 -8.95 -2.32
N VAL A 53 2.22 -9.46 -3.47
CA VAL A 53 2.30 -10.88 -3.82
C VAL A 53 3.43 -11.11 -4.84
N PRO A 54 4.42 -11.99 -4.55
CA PRO A 54 5.49 -12.33 -5.50
C PRO A 54 4.99 -13.29 -6.58
N THR A 55 4.13 -12.81 -7.49
CA THR A 55 3.56 -13.60 -8.60
C THR A 55 4.65 -14.16 -9.50
N THR A 56 5.80 -13.48 -9.62
CA THR A 56 7.04 -14.08 -10.12
C THR A 56 8.17 -14.09 -9.08
N LYS A 57 9.16 -14.96 -9.27
CA LYS A 57 10.30 -15.09 -8.34
C LYS A 57 11.24 -13.91 -8.47
N GLY A 58 11.89 -13.53 -7.36
CA GLY A 58 13.00 -12.58 -7.36
C GLY A 58 12.67 -11.20 -6.80
N HIS A 59 11.45 -10.97 -6.32
CA HIS A 59 11.01 -9.64 -5.86
C HIS A 59 10.84 -9.58 -4.34
N ASN A 60 10.97 -8.37 -3.80
CA ASN A 60 10.66 -8.02 -2.42
C ASN A 60 10.14 -6.59 -2.37
N VAL A 61 9.74 -6.13 -1.18
CA VAL A 61 9.40 -4.74 -0.88
C VAL A 61 10.37 -4.23 0.17
N GLU A 62 10.98 -3.09 -0.08
CA GLU A 62 11.81 -2.36 0.88
C GLU A 62 11.36 -0.90 0.93
N MET A 63 10.90 -0.46 2.10
CA MET A 63 10.45 0.91 2.33
C MET A 63 11.66 1.84 2.44
N ILE A 64 11.61 2.95 1.72
CA ILE A 64 12.72 3.90 1.61
C ILE A 64 12.39 5.22 2.28
N ALA A 65 11.16 5.69 2.13
CA ALA A 65 10.66 6.85 2.84
C ALA A 65 9.19 6.63 3.19
N SER A 66 8.79 7.06 4.38
CA SER A 66 7.40 7.06 4.83
C SER A 66 7.17 8.19 5.83
N PRO A 67 5.93 8.63 6.05
CA PRO A 67 5.62 9.68 7.04
C PRO A 67 5.95 9.28 8.49
N ASN A 68 6.15 7.99 8.76
CA ASN A 68 6.36 7.41 10.08
C ASN A 68 7.69 6.63 10.21
N ASP A 69 8.66 6.87 9.31
CA ASP A 69 9.98 6.21 9.32
C ASP A 69 9.95 4.66 9.31
N MET A 70 8.88 4.07 8.77
CA MET A 70 8.63 2.63 8.72
C MET A 70 9.84 1.86 8.20
N LYS A 71 10.30 0.89 8.99
CA LYS A 71 11.39 -0.01 8.63
C LYS A 71 10.81 -1.32 8.12
N LEU A 72 10.56 -1.38 6.82
CA LEU A 72 10.09 -2.59 6.13
C LEU A 72 11.11 -3.05 5.11
N LYS A 73 11.51 -4.32 5.20
CA LYS A 73 12.21 -5.03 4.14
C LYS A 73 11.77 -6.48 4.15
N SER A 74 10.93 -6.85 3.20
CA SER A 74 10.49 -8.24 3.08
C SER A 74 11.62 -9.13 2.55
N LYS A 75 11.53 -10.43 2.87
CA LYS A 75 12.40 -11.44 2.27
C LYS A 75 12.05 -11.58 0.79
N ASN A 76 13.07 -11.83 -0.04
CA ASN A 76 12.85 -12.08 -1.46
C ASN A 76 11.93 -13.30 -1.67
N GLY A 77 10.93 -13.15 -2.56
CA GLY A 77 9.97 -14.19 -2.90
C GLY A 77 8.98 -14.49 -1.79
N LYS A 78 8.81 -13.58 -0.81
CA LYS A 78 7.81 -13.70 0.24
C LYS A 78 6.77 -12.59 0.12
N GLU A 79 5.52 -13.00 0.30
CA GLU A 79 4.41 -12.09 0.50
C GLU A 79 4.65 -11.23 1.74
N VAL A 80 4.20 -9.98 1.68
CA VAL A 80 4.24 -9.05 2.80
C VAL A 80 2.97 -8.24 2.78
N GLN A 81 2.42 -7.98 3.97
CA GLN A 81 1.20 -7.22 4.16
C GLN A 81 1.47 -6.06 5.11
N VAL A 82 0.93 -4.89 4.81
CA VAL A 82 1.07 -3.67 5.63
C VAL A 82 -0.27 -2.95 5.69
N THR A 83 -0.73 -2.68 6.90
CA THR A 83 -1.82 -1.76 7.17
C THR A 83 -1.27 -0.34 7.34
N PHE A 84 -1.90 0.63 6.69
CA PHE A 84 -1.45 2.02 6.66
C PHE A 84 -2.24 2.87 7.65
N ASP A 85 -1.61 3.31 8.73
CA ASP A 85 -2.26 4.08 9.80
C ASP A 85 -1.90 5.57 9.79
N THR A 86 -0.87 5.95 9.02
CA THR A 86 -0.33 7.31 9.01
C THR A 86 -0.53 7.93 7.62
N PRO A 87 -1.23 9.07 7.50
CA PRO A 87 -1.42 9.69 6.20
C PRO A 87 -0.09 10.25 5.66
N GLY A 88 0.16 10.05 4.37
CA GLY A 88 1.34 10.58 3.69
C GLY A 88 1.76 9.73 2.50
N ILE A 89 2.94 10.02 1.96
CA ILE A 89 3.53 9.27 0.84
C ILE A 89 4.46 8.20 1.40
N TYR A 90 4.25 6.97 0.96
CA TYR A 90 5.12 5.83 1.22
C TYR A 90 5.84 5.52 -0.09
N TYR A 91 7.16 5.61 -0.08
CA TYR A 91 8.01 5.30 -1.22
C TYR A 91 8.82 4.05 -0.93
N TYR A 92 8.67 3.05 -1.79
CA TYR A 92 9.32 1.77 -1.66
C TYR A 92 9.90 1.30 -3.00
N TRP A 93 10.76 0.30 -2.93
CA TRP A 93 11.30 -0.34 -4.12
C TRP A 93 11.41 -1.84 -3.96
N CYS A 94 11.73 -2.51 -5.05
CA CYS A 94 12.27 -3.87 -5.01
C CYS A 94 13.79 -3.79 -4.96
N THR A 95 14.41 -4.25 -3.87
CA THR A 95 15.85 -4.12 -3.61
C THR A 95 16.73 -4.55 -4.79
N PRO A 96 16.55 -5.75 -5.40
CA PRO A 96 17.38 -6.20 -6.52
C PRO A 96 17.09 -5.48 -7.85
N HIS A 97 15.93 -4.84 -8.00
CA HIS A 97 15.46 -4.28 -9.27
C HIS A 97 15.24 -2.77 -9.28
N LYS A 98 15.56 -2.05 -8.19
CA LYS A 98 15.47 -0.59 -8.10
C LYS A 98 16.20 0.15 -9.23
N GLY A 99 17.36 -0.36 -9.66
CA GLY A 99 18.12 0.21 -10.78
C GLY A 99 17.45 0.02 -12.15
N MET A 100 16.43 -0.85 -12.20
CA MET A 100 15.59 -1.08 -13.38
C MET A 100 14.25 -0.33 -13.29
N GLY A 101 14.01 0.42 -12.22
CA GLY A 101 12.77 1.20 -12.05
C GLY A 101 11.64 0.49 -11.31
N MET A 102 11.89 -0.66 -10.65
CA MET A 102 10.87 -1.35 -9.85
C MET A 102 10.59 -0.60 -8.52
N ILE A 103 9.83 0.49 -8.61
CA ILE A 103 9.50 1.42 -7.52
C ILE A 103 7.98 1.58 -7.37
N GLY A 104 7.54 1.99 -6.19
CA GLY A 104 6.14 2.28 -5.88
C GLY A 104 5.97 3.18 -4.68
#